data_AF-A0A4C1WIR9-F1
#
_entry.id   AF-A0A4C1WIR9-F1
#
_cell.length_a   1.000
_cell.length_b   1.000
_cell.length_c   1.000
_cell.angle_alpha   90.00
_cell.angle_beta   90.00
_cell.angle_gamma   90.00
#
_symmetry.space_group_name_H-M   'P 1'
#
loop_
_entity.id
_entity.type
_entity.pdbx_description
1 polymer ?
#
loop_
_entity_poly.entity_id
_entity_poly.type
_entity_poly.pdbx_seq_one_letter_code
_entity_poly.pdbx_strand_id
1 'polypeptide(L)'
;MHGTYLKVSKPEKKLPTVVIRDVLRVKTDENVVKSLSTQNRHVTECLHWDKERVKVCYRRRARNDLECRPVLEVTPELYKRLIKAGYVYVGLQRRPVWDQSPLVQCSRCLGFGHGKQYCKDVSDKCAHCGGTT
;
A
#
# COMPACT_ATOMS: atom_id res chain seq x y z
N MET A 1 14.47 28.75 -22.59
CA MET A 1 14.17 28.36 -21.20
C MET A 1 12.66 28.22 -21.05
N HIS A 2 12.13 27.00 -21.14
CA HIS A 2 10.69 26.76 -20.97
C HIS A 2 10.37 26.69 -19.47
N GLY A 3 9.83 27.78 -18.93
CA GLY A 3 9.26 27.80 -17.58
C GLY A 3 8.01 26.93 -17.54
N THR A 4 8.07 25.81 -16.82
CA THR A 4 6.91 24.99 -16.51
C THR A 4 6.08 25.69 -15.43
N TYR A 5 4.91 26.18 -15.81
CA TYR A 5 3.96 26.79 -14.87
C TYR A 5 3.45 25.71 -13.90
N LEU A 6 3.64 25.94 -12.59
CA LEU A 6 3.13 25.07 -11.54
C LEU A 6 1.59 25.19 -11.48
N LYS A 7 0.89 24.13 -11.86
CA LYS A 7 -0.57 24.07 -11.77
C LYS A 7 -0.98 23.55 -10.39
N VAL A 8 -1.50 24.44 -9.56
CA VAL A 8 -2.05 24.08 -8.25
C VAL A 8 -3.46 23.53 -8.46
N SER A 9 -3.72 22.30 -8.01
CA SER A 9 -5.05 21.69 -7.96
C SER A 9 -5.42 21.33 -6.52
N LYS A 10 -6.72 21.23 -6.24
CA LYS A 10 -7.17 20.72 -4.94
C LYS A 10 -6.75 19.25 -4.81
N PRO A 11 -6.12 18.83 -3.70
CA PRO A 11 -5.75 17.44 -3.50
C PRO A 11 -7.01 16.57 -3.42
N GLU A 12 -7.08 15.56 -4.28
CA GLU A 12 -8.17 14.58 -4.26
C GLU A 12 -7.96 13.57 -3.11
N LYS A 13 -9.06 13.06 -2.56
CA LYS A 13 -9.00 12.00 -1.55
C LYS A 13 -8.43 10.75 -2.18
N LYS A 14 -7.22 10.36 -1.76
CA LYS A 14 -6.60 9.11 -2.19
C LYS A 14 -7.33 7.92 -1.56
N LEU A 15 -7.47 6.87 -2.36
CA LEU A 15 -7.97 5.60 -1.89
C LEU A 15 -6.89 4.90 -1.04
N PRO A 16 -7.29 4.05 -0.08
CA PRO A 16 -6.35 3.32 0.75
C PRO A 16 -5.55 2.29 -0.06
N THR A 17 -4.35 1.99 0.43
CA THR A 17 -3.40 1.09 -0.24
C THR A 17 -3.04 -0.11 0.62
N VAL A 18 -3.04 -1.29 0.01
CA VAL A 18 -2.62 -2.56 0.61
C VAL A 18 -1.45 -3.14 -0.16
N VAL A 19 -0.65 -3.98 0.48
CA VAL A 19 0.39 -4.76 -0.19
C VAL A 19 0.11 -6.25 -0.05
N ILE A 20 0.07 -6.95 -1.18
CA ILE A 20 0.06 -8.41 -1.18
C ILE A 20 1.51 -8.86 -1.23
N ARG A 21 1.90 -9.69 -0.28
CA ARG A 21 3.30 -10.09 -0.12
C ARG A 21 3.65 -11.30 -0.95
N ASP A 22 4.86 -11.23 -1.52
CA ASP A 22 5.59 -12.38 -2.06
C ASP A 22 4.79 -13.09 -3.18
N VAL A 23 4.17 -12.33 -4.08
CA VAL A 23 3.45 -12.82 -5.26
C VAL A 23 4.44 -13.19 -6.35
N LEU A 24 4.22 -14.31 -7.05
CA LEU A 24 5.08 -14.69 -8.18
C LEU A 24 5.05 -13.62 -9.28
N ARG A 25 6.22 -13.17 -9.72
CA ARG A 25 6.39 -12.07 -10.67
C ARG A 25 5.76 -12.34 -12.03
N VAL A 26 5.64 -13.61 -12.41
CA VAL A 26 4.94 -14.08 -13.62
C VAL A 26 3.45 -13.72 -13.62
N LYS A 27 2.84 -13.50 -12.47
CA LYS A 27 1.45 -13.04 -12.39
C LYS A 27 1.38 -11.57 -12.80
N THR A 28 0.64 -11.27 -13.86
CA THR A 28 0.38 -9.88 -14.31
C THR A 28 -0.57 -9.15 -13.36
N ASP A 29 -0.70 -7.82 -13.50
CA ASP A 29 -1.57 -7.02 -12.63
C ASP A 29 -3.04 -7.41 -12.80
N GLU A 30 -3.47 -7.66 -14.04
CA GLU A 30 -4.82 -8.12 -14.37
C GLU A 30 -5.10 -9.48 -13.73
N ASN A 31 -4.11 -10.38 -13.73
CA ASN A 31 -4.21 -11.69 -13.10
C ASN A 31 -4.35 -11.58 -11.58
N VAL A 32 -3.65 -10.63 -10.93
CA VAL A 32 -3.77 -10.38 -9.50
C VAL A 32 -5.18 -9.85 -9.18
N VAL A 33 -5.66 -8.84 -9.92
CA VAL A 33 -7.01 -8.27 -9.72
C VAL A 33 -8.10 -9.31 -9.98
N LYS A 34 -7.98 -10.11 -11.03
CA LYS A 34 -8.91 -11.21 -11.33
C LYS A 34 -8.89 -12.30 -10.26
N SER A 35 -7.73 -12.60 -9.68
CA SER A 35 -7.64 -13.59 -8.59
C SER A 35 -8.38 -13.09 -7.35
N LEU A 36 -8.31 -11.79 -7.04
CA LEU A 36 -9.07 -11.19 -5.94
C LEU A 36 -10.58 -11.40 -6.11
N SER A 37 -11.15 -11.14 -7.29
CA SER A 37 -12.59 -11.32 -7.48
C SER A 37 -13.03 -12.78 -7.51
N THR A 38 -12.24 -13.66 -8.12
CA THR A 38 -12.66 -15.04 -8.43
C THR A 38 -12.30 -16.09 -7.36
N GLN A 39 -11.19 -15.92 -6.65
CA GLN A 39 -10.67 -16.94 -5.73
C GLN A 39 -10.90 -16.59 -4.25
N ASN A 40 -11.28 -15.36 -3.95
CA ASN A 40 -11.27 -14.82 -2.60
C ASN A 40 -12.66 -14.50 -2.07
N ARG A 41 -13.61 -15.44 -2.21
CA ARG A 41 -14.99 -15.26 -1.75
C ARG A 41 -15.09 -14.80 -0.29
N HIS A 42 -14.22 -15.28 0.59
CA HIS A 42 -14.18 -14.87 1.99
C HIS A 42 -13.94 -13.35 2.24
N VAL A 43 -13.36 -12.62 1.27
CA VAL A 43 -13.26 -11.14 1.34
C VAL A 43 -14.18 -10.44 0.34
N THR A 44 -14.56 -11.09 -0.76
CA THR A 44 -15.36 -10.48 -1.83
C THR A 44 -16.85 -10.80 -1.77
N GLU A 45 -17.29 -11.69 -0.88
CA GLU A 45 -18.71 -12.06 -0.75
C GLU A 45 -19.58 -10.84 -0.42
N CYS A 46 -20.70 -10.74 -1.13
CA CYS A 46 -21.63 -9.61 -1.04
C CYS A 46 -21.04 -8.23 -1.47
N LEU A 47 -19.86 -8.18 -2.11
CA LEU A 47 -19.37 -6.95 -2.75
C LEU A 47 -19.92 -6.82 -4.17
N HIS A 48 -20.35 -5.60 -4.49
CA HIS A 48 -20.72 -5.20 -5.85
C HIS A 48 -19.45 -4.83 -6.62
N TRP A 49 -18.87 -5.80 -7.32
CA TRP A 49 -17.58 -5.63 -7.98
C TRP A 49 -17.55 -4.51 -9.04
N ASP A 50 -18.72 -4.16 -9.61
CA ASP A 50 -18.90 -3.02 -10.51
C ASP A 50 -18.60 -1.66 -9.85
N LYS A 51 -18.75 -1.55 -8.53
CA LYS A 51 -18.45 -0.34 -7.74
C LYS A 51 -17.07 -0.39 -7.09
N GLU A 52 -16.42 -1.55 -7.11
CA GLU A 52 -15.10 -1.74 -6.52
C GLU A 52 -14.00 -1.21 -7.44
N ARG A 53 -13.22 -0.26 -6.93
CA ARG A 53 -11.96 0.15 -7.55
C ARG A 53 -10.83 -0.69 -6.97
N VAL A 54 -10.14 -1.42 -7.84
CA VAL A 54 -8.93 -2.18 -7.52
C VAL A 54 -7.91 -1.94 -8.61
N LYS A 55 -6.77 -1.34 -8.27
CA LYS A 55 -5.70 -1.04 -9.21
C LYS A 55 -4.35 -1.36 -8.61
N VAL A 56 -3.52 -2.10 -9.32
CA VAL A 56 -2.10 -2.23 -8.94
C VAL A 56 -1.40 -0.91 -9.27
N CYS A 57 -0.84 -0.25 -8.26
CA CYS A 57 -0.14 1.02 -8.44
C CYS A 57 1.30 0.82 -8.90
N TYR A 58 1.99 -0.09 -8.21
CA TYR A 58 3.38 -0.42 -8.46
C TYR A 58 3.74 -1.75 -7.78
N ARG A 59 4.90 -2.30 -8.14
CA ARG A 59 5.44 -3.55 -7.57
C ARG A 59 6.76 -3.27 -6.89
N ARG A 60 6.90 -3.67 -5.61
CA ARG A 60 8.19 -3.65 -4.91
C ARG A 60 8.92 -4.97 -5.13
N ARG A 61 10.26 -4.94 -5.09
CA ARG A 61 11.07 -6.15 -5.09
C ARG A 61 10.86 -6.93 -3.80
N ALA A 62 10.73 -8.24 -3.92
CA ALA A 62 10.87 -9.15 -2.78
C ALA A 62 12.35 -9.52 -2.60
N ARG A 63 12.65 -10.33 -1.57
CA ARG A 63 13.99 -10.88 -1.37
C ARG A 63 14.34 -11.94 -2.43
N ASN A 64 13.32 -12.67 -2.90
CA ASN A 64 13.43 -13.62 -4.01
C ASN A 64 13.11 -12.92 -5.33
N ASP A 65 13.97 -13.05 -6.33
CA ASP A 65 13.81 -12.38 -7.63
C ASP A 65 12.62 -12.88 -8.46
N LEU A 66 12.12 -14.07 -8.15
CA LEU A 66 10.91 -14.63 -8.75
C LEU A 66 9.62 -14.10 -8.12
N GLU A 67 9.72 -13.38 -7.01
CA GLU A 67 8.59 -12.82 -6.27
C GLU A 67 8.63 -11.29 -6.25
N CYS A 68 7.46 -10.70 -6.07
CA CYS A 68 7.29 -9.27 -5.91
C CYS A 68 6.19 -8.96 -4.89
N ARG A 69 6.09 -7.70 -4.51
CA ARG A 69 5.08 -7.21 -3.58
C ARG A 69 4.24 -6.16 -4.30
N PRO A 70 3.17 -6.55 -5.01
CA PRO A 70 2.26 -5.59 -5.62
C PRO A 70 1.55 -4.77 -4.54
N VAL A 71 1.55 -3.45 -4.74
CA VAL A 71 0.79 -2.49 -3.93
C VAL A 71 -0.46 -2.12 -4.72
N LEU A 72 -1.61 -2.28 -4.08
CA LEU A 72 -2.91 -2.05 -4.69
C LEU A 72 -3.61 -0.89 -4.01
N GLU A 73 -4.16 0.01 -4.81
CA GLU A 73 -5.16 0.98 -4.40
C GLU A 73 -6.54 0.32 -4.49
N VAL A 74 -7.30 0.38 -3.39
CA VAL A 74 -8.59 -0.32 -3.24
C VAL A 74 -9.64 0.59 -2.62
N THR A 75 -10.92 0.25 -2.75
CA THR A 75 -11.98 0.96 -2.01
C THR A 75 -11.82 0.78 -0.50
N PRO A 76 -12.37 1.70 0.32
CA PRO A 76 -12.33 1.57 1.77
C PRO A 76 -13.00 0.32 2.33
N GLU A 77 -14.05 -0.18 1.68
CA GLU A 77 -14.74 -1.39 2.14
C GLU A 77 -13.90 -2.63 1.87
N LEU A 78 -13.37 -2.78 0.65
CA LEU A 78 -12.48 -3.88 0.33
C LEU A 78 -11.20 -3.85 1.17
N TYR A 79 -10.64 -2.67 1.43
CA TYR A 79 -9.49 -2.49 2.35
C TYR A 79 -9.75 -3.13 3.72
N LYS A 80 -10.87 -2.77 4.38
CA LYS A 80 -11.19 -3.28 5.72
C LYS A 80 -11.25 -4.80 5.74
N ARG A 81 -11.83 -5.41 4.70
CA ARG A 81 -11.97 -6.87 4.58
C ARG A 81 -10.63 -7.54 4.35
N LEU A 82 -9.81 -6.99 3.46
CA LEU A 82 -8.46 -7.50 3.19
C LEU A 82 -7.57 -7.46 4.44
N ILE A 83 -7.59 -6.35 5.17
CA ILE A 83 -6.81 -6.22 6.41
C ILE A 83 -7.34 -7.13 7.51
N LYS A 84 -8.68 -7.24 7.67
CA LYS A 84 -9.30 -8.14 8.65
C LYS A 84 -8.99 -9.61 8.36
N ALA A 85 -8.98 -10.02 7.09
CA ALA A 85 -8.63 -11.38 6.70
C ALA A 85 -7.11 -11.65 6.82
N GLY A 86 -6.28 -10.66 6.49
CA GLY A 86 -4.82 -10.74 6.57
C GLY A 86 -4.14 -11.59 5.49
N TYR A 87 -4.91 -12.22 4.59
CA TYR A 87 -4.40 -13.00 3.48
C TYR A 87 -5.38 -13.01 2.30
N VAL A 88 -4.85 -13.36 1.12
CA VAL A 88 -5.61 -13.65 -0.11
C VAL A 88 -4.97 -14.80 -0.87
N TYR A 89 -5.70 -15.37 -1.82
CA TYR A 89 -5.24 -16.34 -2.78
C TYR A 89 -4.92 -15.65 -4.11
N VAL A 90 -3.74 -15.91 -4.64
CA VAL A 90 -3.34 -15.50 -5.99
C VAL A 90 -2.86 -16.75 -6.74
N GLY A 91 -3.74 -17.31 -7.56
CA GLY A 91 -3.59 -18.67 -8.08
C GLY A 91 -3.81 -19.69 -6.96
N LEU A 92 -2.96 -20.71 -6.90
CA LEU A 92 -3.06 -21.76 -5.86
C LEU A 92 -2.28 -21.42 -4.58
N GLN A 93 -1.89 -20.15 -4.39
CA GLN A 93 -1.01 -19.73 -3.30
C GLN A 93 -1.71 -18.73 -2.38
N ARG A 94 -1.73 -19.06 -1.08
CA ARG A 94 -2.12 -18.12 -0.02
C ARG A 94 -0.98 -17.13 0.22
N ARG A 95 -1.27 -15.83 0.13
CA ARG A 95 -0.32 -14.73 0.27
C ARG A 95 -0.78 -13.74 1.34
N PRO A 96 0.11 -13.28 2.23
CA PRO A 96 -0.26 -12.34 3.27
C PRO A 96 -0.60 -10.97 2.67
N VAL A 97 -1.54 -10.27 3.30
CA VAL A 97 -1.92 -8.90 2.94
C VAL A 97 -1.67 -7.98 4.11
N TRP A 98 -0.90 -6.93 3.89
CA TRP A 98 -0.56 -5.94 4.90
C TRP A 98 -1.05 -4.56 4.49
N ASP A 99 -1.25 -3.70 5.50
CA ASP A 99 -1.44 -2.28 5.26
C ASP A 99 -0.19 -1.68 4.60
N GLN A 100 -0.40 -0.82 3.61
CA GLN A 100 0.67 -0.09 2.95
C GLN A 100 0.37 1.40 2.97
N SER A 101 0.06 1.94 4.15
CA SER A 101 -0.07 3.38 4.32
C SER A 101 1.20 4.10 3.88
N PRO A 102 1.10 5.22 3.15
CA PRO A 102 2.25 6.04 2.77
C PRO A 102 2.81 6.87 3.95
N LEU A 103 2.28 6.66 5.16
CA LEU A 103 2.71 7.35 6.36
C LEU A 103 4.09 6.82 6.80
N VAL A 104 5.11 7.64 6.61
CA VAL A 104 6.43 7.43 7.20
C VAL A 104 6.53 8.26 8.48
N GLN A 105 6.98 7.63 9.56
CA GLN A 105 7.35 8.35 10.77
C GLN A 105 8.83 8.71 10.71
N CYS A 106 9.14 9.97 10.96
CA CYS A 106 10.50 10.45 11.06
C CYS A 106 11.15 9.93 12.35
N SER A 107 12.29 9.24 12.24
CA SER A 107 13.02 8.74 13.41
C SER A 107 13.79 9.80 14.18
N ARG A 108 13.82 11.06 13.70
CA ARG A 108 14.40 12.20 14.44
C ARG A 108 13.34 12.91 15.28
N CYS A 109 12.31 13.47 14.63
CA CYS A 109 11.32 14.30 15.33
C CYS A 109 10.07 13.54 15.81
N LEU A 110 9.95 12.26 15.45
CA LEU A 110 8.78 11.39 15.68
C LEU A 110 7.49 11.83 14.95
N GLY A 111 7.54 12.91 14.16
CA GLY A 111 6.44 13.38 13.32
C GLY A 111 6.23 12.51 12.06
N PHE A 112 5.06 12.63 11.44
CA PHE A 112 4.70 11.87 10.24
C PHE A 112 4.91 12.69 8.96
N GLY A 113 5.01 11.98 7.82
CA GLY A 113 4.99 12.57 6.48
C GLY A 113 6.37 12.91 5.90
N HIS A 114 7.45 12.67 6.65
CA HIS A 114 8.82 12.80 6.14
C HIS A 114 9.75 11.78 6.81
N GLY A 115 10.83 11.42 6.12
CA GLY A 115 11.92 10.62 6.69
C GLY A 115 12.99 11.48 7.35
N LYS A 116 13.87 10.86 8.14
CA LYS A 116 14.99 11.54 8.84
C LYS A 116 15.86 12.39 7.91
N GLN A 117 16.09 11.95 6.68
CA GLN A 117 16.88 12.66 5.67
C GLN A 117 16.33 14.05 5.32
N TYR A 118 15.00 14.24 5.40
CA TYR A 118 14.33 15.50 5.07
C TYR A 118 13.85 16.26 6.31
N CYS A 119 14.28 15.82 7.50
CA CYS A 119 13.86 16.43 8.76
C CYS A 119 14.62 17.73 9.02
N LYS A 120 13.90 18.78 9.42
CA LYS A 120 14.47 20.09 9.75
C LYS A 120 14.82 20.24 11.24
N ASP A 121 14.38 19.31 12.09
CA ASP A 121 14.73 19.32 13.51
C ASP A 121 16.22 19.03 13.68
N VAL A 122 16.78 19.62 14.74
CA VAL A 122 18.22 19.58 15.03
C VAL A 122 18.57 18.41 15.95
N SER A 123 17.70 18.10 16.92
CA SER A 123 17.90 17.03 17.89
C SER A 123 17.05 15.79 17.59
N ASP A 124 17.63 14.62 17.85
CA ASP A 124 16.90 13.36 17.81
C ASP A 124 16.08 13.21 19.10
N LYS A 125 14.78 12.95 18.95
CA LYS A 125 13.87 12.64 20.04
C LYS A 125 13.85 11.14 20.28
N CYS A 126 13.88 10.74 21.55
CA CYS A 126 13.77 9.34 21.94
C CYS A 126 12.38 8.80 21.58
N ALA A 127 12.31 7.70 20.82
CA ALA A 127 11.07 7.06 20.40
C ALA A 127 10.21 6.53 21.58
N HIS A 128 10.81 6.38 22.77
CA HIS A 128 10.11 5.89 23.96
C HIS A 128 9.55 7.03 24.84
N CYS A 129 10.33 8.08 25.09
CA CYS A 129 9.93 9.14 26.04
C CYS A 129 9.73 10.53 25.39
N GLY A 130 10.05 10.70 24.12
CA GLY A 130 9.96 11.98 23.40
C GLY A 130 11.00 13.03 23.81
N GLY A 131 11.84 12.72 24.82
CA GLY A 131 12.92 13.59 25.27
C GLY A 131 14.04 13.73 24.23
N THR A 132 14.69 14.89 24.24
CA THR A 132 15.88 15.16 23.44
C THR A 132 17.12 14.81 24.26
N THR A 133 17.99 13.97 23.70
CA THR A 133 19.39 13.85 24.17
C THR A 133 20.19 15.08 23.82
#